data_AF-A0ABD3M191-F1
#
_entry.id   AF-A0ABD3M191-F1
#
_cell.length_a   1.000
_cell.length_b   1.000
_cell.length_c   1.000
_cell.angle_alpha   90.00
_cell.angle_beta   90.00
_cell.angle_gamma   90.00
#
_symmetry.space_group_name_H-M   'P 1'
#
loop_
_entity.id
_entity.type
_entity.pdbx_description
1 polymer ?
#
loop_
_entity_poly.entity_id
_entity_poly.type
_entity_poly.pdbx_seq_one_letter_code
_entity_poly.pdbx_strand_id
1 'polypeptide(L)'
;MASAQTTMPLRPPSFDDLPRHIATSFILPYVNSSDWLSFRVSSRRCYETVHGSSAADDVTQFVCPTCRIRGASTTSTATTRCNNAATNTFIRESSSGDNVLSENLWKLALVRDFMFEDGDDHDDVLLMHKSLHSPVEPVSDAFVSTQNMFTASNLFVSWMHWRKLYLRLNPPGGEKISGPYFVRAGSMWQKIEQWCSDEARTKGLGRVIKSSLLPGGSVTECLMEGTSCWHAFQAIYAFYAGQCDTTSEIYVPFSGLFGGYQAYDMASDTRWFKPRRSGSKVTIAYTPVEAIELDLKTGQLYFNTYRKQLVATPCVGGINRFVEMGVTFETPANKDDAKDSILRWFEEHANRLQRDYCSVGTLNSDETPSNNNLALLKYPSVADTVHCSRAVTRGIEIVASAVFVEVDDSPLFIYSIRMRLLTPEDGEEYMSPEQRGFRMCQLRSRHWKISKKAPNRDEPSVQEVRGDGVVGYYPLLVEGGYVRYYSSDEGLVCLGEFPGCFRYQSCTEADESGTMEGFLQFSPGNMISPTGPAFNVRVAPFPLEYPQFLY
;
A
#
# COMPACT_ATOMS: atom_id res chain seq x y z
N MET A 1 15.05 19.08 -49.27
CA MET A 1 13.98 19.92 -48.71
C MET A 1 12.68 19.15 -48.76
N ALA A 2 12.23 18.63 -47.61
CA ALA A 2 10.84 18.29 -47.27
C ALA A 2 10.85 17.95 -45.77
N SER A 3 10.25 18.80 -44.94
CA SER A 3 10.16 18.63 -43.49
C SER A 3 8.97 17.75 -43.13
N ALA A 4 9.21 16.72 -42.32
CA ALA A 4 8.16 15.90 -41.71
C ALA A 4 7.40 16.71 -40.64
N GLN A 5 6.07 16.74 -40.74
CA GLN A 5 5.18 17.30 -39.72
C GLN A 5 4.98 16.29 -38.59
N THR A 6 5.31 16.71 -37.37
CA THR A 6 5.03 16.01 -36.12
C THR A 6 3.58 16.28 -35.71
N THR A 7 2.74 15.24 -35.63
CA THR A 7 1.39 15.32 -35.06
C THR A 7 1.46 15.37 -33.53
N MET A 8 0.94 16.44 -32.92
CA MET A 8 0.78 16.56 -31.47
C MET A 8 -0.45 15.80 -30.95
N PRO A 9 -0.46 15.31 -29.70
CA PRO A 9 -1.62 14.65 -29.11
C PRO A 9 -2.75 15.66 -28.84
N LEU A 10 -3.98 15.24 -29.15
CA LEU A 10 -5.20 16.02 -28.91
C LEU A 10 -5.42 16.24 -27.40
N ARG A 11 -5.63 17.51 -27.02
CA ARG A 11 -6.01 17.95 -25.67
C ARG A 11 -7.40 17.37 -25.33
N PRO A 12 -7.64 16.81 -24.13
CA PRO A 12 -8.97 16.37 -23.74
C PRO A 12 -9.95 17.54 -23.66
N PRO A 13 -11.24 17.33 -23.97
CA PRO A 13 -12.23 18.40 -24.02
C PRO A 13 -12.43 19.05 -22.65
N SER A 14 -12.53 20.38 -22.67
CA SER A 14 -12.89 21.22 -21.54
C SER A 14 -14.34 20.95 -21.13
N PHE A 15 -14.70 21.27 -19.89
CA PHE A 15 -16.10 21.28 -19.46
C PHE A 15 -16.97 22.19 -20.35
N ASP A 16 -16.37 23.20 -20.98
CA ASP A 16 -17.03 24.06 -21.96
C ASP A 16 -17.45 23.34 -23.25
N ASP A 17 -16.95 22.13 -23.51
CA ASP A 17 -17.27 21.32 -24.68
C ASP A 17 -18.53 20.45 -24.49
N LEU A 18 -19.11 20.41 -23.29
CA LEU A 18 -20.34 19.66 -23.01
C LEU A 18 -21.58 20.29 -23.71
N PRO A 19 -22.48 19.47 -24.28
CA PRO A 19 -23.75 19.93 -24.82
C PRO A 19 -24.62 20.64 -23.76
N ARG A 20 -25.22 21.79 -24.13
CA ARG A 20 -25.97 22.69 -23.24
C ARG A 20 -27.07 21.98 -22.42
N HIS A 21 -27.79 21.03 -23.02
CA HIS A 21 -28.87 20.30 -22.35
C HIS A 21 -28.36 19.39 -21.22
N ILE A 22 -27.13 18.87 -21.32
CA ILE A 22 -26.49 18.06 -20.28
C ILE A 22 -26.19 18.92 -19.05
N ALA A 23 -25.62 20.11 -19.25
CA ALA A 23 -25.33 21.04 -18.15
C ALA A 23 -26.61 21.56 -17.48
N THR A 24 -27.64 21.94 -18.25
CA THR A 24 -28.86 22.57 -17.73
C THR A 24 -29.84 21.61 -17.08
N SER A 25 -30.01 20.41 -17.64
CA SER A 25 -31.09 19.51 -17.21
C SER A 25 -30.61 18.46 -16.20
N PHE A 26 -29.30 18.20 -16.13
CA PHE A 26 -28.77 17.04 -15.37
C PHE A 26 -27.67 17.40 -14.36
N ILE A 27 -27.07 18.59 -14.46
CA ILE A 27 -26.05 19.06 -13.53
C ILE A 27 -26.62 20.17 -12.63
N LEU A 28 -27.22 21.19 -13.24
CA LEU A 28 -27.67 22.41 -12.55
C LEU A 28 -28.75 22.25 -11.45
N PRO A 29 -29.72 21.32 -11.54
CA PRO A 29 -30.75 21.21 -10.50
C PRO A 29 -30.25 20.65 -9.15
N TYR A 30 -29.01 20.17 -9.08
CA TYR A 30 -28.53 19.36 -7.95
C TYR A 30 -27.23 19.88 -7.31
N VAL A 31 -26.83 21.11 -7.63
CA VAL A 31 -25.70 21.81 -6.99
C VAL A 31 -26.24 22.72 -5.88
N ASN A 32 -25.72 22.61 -4.65
CA ASN A 32 -26.12 23.50 -3.56
C ASN A 32 -25.60 24.94 -3.79
N SER A 33 -26.17 25.93 -3.09
CA SER A 33 -25.88 27.36 -3.34
C SER A 33 -24.42 27.78 -3.13
N SER A 34 -23.68 27.09 -2.26
CA SER A 34 -22.26 27.37 -2.01
C SER A 34 -21.35 26.80 -3.10
N ASP A 35 -21.62 25.58 -3.55
CA ASP A 35 -20.86 24.91 -4.61
C ASP A 35 -21.10 25.58 -5.97
N TRP A 36 -22.27 26.21 -6.12
CA TRP A 36 -22.63 27.03 -7.27
C TRP A 36 -21.66 28.21 -7.45
N LEU A 37 -21.24 28.90 -6.38
CA LEU A 37 -20.31 30.03 -6.47
C LEU A 37 -18.93 29.60 -6.96
N SER A 38 -18.46 28.44 -6.51
CA SER A 38 -17.20 27.83 -6.98
C SER A 38 -17.30 27.35 -8.43
N PHE A 39 -18.47 26.84 -8.85
CA PHE A 39 -18.76 26.40 -10.22
C PHE A 39 -18.85 27.58 -11.22
N ARG A 40 -19.32 28.76 -10.77
CA ARG A 40 -19.37 30.00 -11.59
C ARG A 40 -17.99 30.49 -12.01
N VAL A 41 -17.02 30.39 -11.11
CA VAL A 41 -15.68 30.97 -11.28
C VAL A 41 -14.84 30.15 -12.27
N SER A 42 -15.22 28.90 -12.51
CA SER A 42 -14.46 27.92 -13.28
C SER A 42 -15.01 27.63 -14.70
N SER A 43 -16.20 28.14 -15.08
CA SER A 43 -16.73 28.02 -16.45
C SER A 43 -17.58 29.23 -16.88
N ARG A 44 -17.21 29.83 -18.03
CA ARG A 44 -17.92 30.96 -18.65
C ARG A 44 -19.33 30.60 -19.11
N ARG A 45 -19.51 29.37 -19.63
CA ARG A 45 -20.81 28.88 -20.14
C ARG A 45 -21.84 28.71 -19.02
N CYS A 46 -21.40 28.37 -17.80
CA CYS A 46 -22.26 28.29 -16.62
C CYS A 46 -22.75 29.67 -16.16
N TYR A 47 -21.92 30.71 -16.29
CA TYR A 47 -22.32 32.10 -16.02
C TYR A 47 -23.40 32.60 -17.00
N GLU A 48 -23.20 32.37 -18.30
CA GLU A 48 -24.11 32.81 -19.37
C GLU A 48 -25.47 32.09 -19.32
N THR A 49 -25.48 30.83 -18.88
CA THR A 49 -26.70 30.01 -18.75
C THR A 49 -27.69 30.56 -17.72
N VAL A 50 -27.20 31.32 -16.74
CA VAL A 50 -27.97 31.77 -15.59
C VAL A 50 -28.42 33.20 -15.77
N HIS A 51 -27.54 34.04 -16.31
CA HIS A 51 -27.77 35.47 -16.42
C HIS A 51 -28.38 35.87 -17.77
N GLY A 52 -28.49 34.92 -18.71
CA GLY A 52 -28.91 35.20 -20.07
C GLY A 52 -27.82 35.96 -20.85
N SER A 53 -27.73 35.73 -22.15
CA SER A 53 -26.63 36.19 -23.00
C SER A 53 -26.47 37.71 -23.12
N SER A 54 -27.38 38.53 -22.57
CA SER A 54 -27.36 39.99 -22.68
C SER A 54 -26.62 40.72 -21.54
N ALA A 55 -26.15 40.01 -20.52
CA ALA A 55 -25.38 40.60 -19.41
C ALA A 55 -23.85 40.42 -19.57
N ALA A 56 -23.39 39.96 -20.74
CA ALA A 56 -22.05 39.44 -20.95
C ALA A 56 -20.92 40.48 -21.11
N ASP A 57 -21.20 41.78 -20.98
CA ASP A 57 -20.18 42.80 -21.23
C ASP A 57 -19.40 43.23 -19.98
N ASP A 58 -19.69 42.71 -18.78
CA ASP A 58 -18.87 43.01 -17.60
C ASP A 58 -18.75 41.83 -16.63
N VAL A 59 -17.87 40.87 -16.97
CA VAL A 59 -17.50 39.75 -16.09
C VAL A 59 -16.43 40.17 -15.05
N THR A 60 -16.11 41.48 -14.93
CA THR A 60 -15.08 41.95 -13.98
C THR A 60 -15.62 42.37 -12.62
N GLN A 61 -16.94 42.34 -12.40
CA GLN A 61 -17.52 42.67 -11.10
C GLN A 61 -17.83 41.41 -10.28
N PHE A 62 -17.07 41.23 -9.20
CA PHE A 62 -17.14 40.11 -8.24
C PHE A 62 -18.49 39.96 -7.48
N VAL A 63 -19.54 40.71 -7.82
CA VAL A 63 -20.82 40.63 -7.11
C VAL A 63 -22.01 40.78 -8.06
N CYS A 64 -22.82 39.72 -8.17
CA CYS A 64 -24.08 39.73 -8.91
C CYS A 64 -25.19 40.45 -8.09
N PRO A 65 -25.87 41.47 -8.63
CA PRO A 65 -26.95 42.18 -7.94
C PRO A 65 -28.18 41.32 -7.62
N THR A 66 -28.41 40.26 -8.41
CA THR A 66 -29.61 39.41 -8.34
C THR A 66 -29.56 38.39 -7.20
N CYS A 67 -28.38 38.07 -6.66
CA CYS A 67 -28.19 37.02 -5.65
C CYS A 67 -28.06 37.53 -4.21
N ARG A 68 -28.40 38.80 -3.93
CA ARG A 68 -28.34 39.35 -2.56
C ARG A 68 -29.46 38.74 -1.70
N ILE A 69 -29.10 37.93 -0.70
CA ILE A 69 -30.03 37.35 0.26
C ILE A 69 -30.74 38.47 1.05
N ARG A 70 -32.07 38.49 1.01
CA ARG A 70 -32.92 39.28 1.93
C ARG A 70 -32.83 38.63 3.32
N GLY A 71 -32.29 39.34 4.31
CA GLY A 71 -32.41 38.90 5.70
C GLY A 71 -31.48 39.53 6.73
N ALA A 72 -31.44 40.87 6.84
CA ALA A 72 -31.13 41.54 8.10
C ALA A 72 -31.67 42.98 8.05
N SER A 73 -32.83 43.18 8.66
CA SER A 73 -33.25 44.52 9.10
C SER A 73 -32.30 44.96 10.21
N THR A 74 -31.59 46.08 10.02
CA THR A 74 -31.57 47.20 10.96
C THR A 74 -30.87 48.41 10.35
N THR A 75 -31.63 49.50 10.28
CA THR A 75 -31.26 50.92 10.38
C THR A 75 -30.27 51.54 9.39
N SER A 76 -30.84 52.47 8.62
CA SER A 76 -30.18 53.49 7.81
C SER A 76 -29.17 54.32 8.62
N THR A 77 -28.05 54.69 7.99
CA THR A 77 -27.71 56.09 7.72
C THR A 77 -26.64 56.18 6.63
N ALA A 78 -26.70 57.29 5.92
CA ALA A 78 -26.10 57.52 4.62
C ALA A 78 -24.59 57.84 4.64
N THR A 79 -24.05 57.87 3.41
CA THR A 79 -22.95 58.72 2.91
C THR A 79 -21.50 58.21 3.05
N THR A 80 -20.86 57.98 1.89
CA THR A 80 -19.62 58.65 1.40
C THR A 80 -18.57 57.70 0.81
N ARG A 81 -18.10 58.12 -0.38
CA ARG A 81 -16.84 57.84 -1.11
C ARG A 81 -15.74 57.08 -0.36
N CYS A 82 -15.02 56.22 -1.10
CA CYS A 82 -13.57 56.38 -1.32
C CYS A 82 -13.06 55.59 -2.54
N ASN A 83 -12.14 56.23 -3.25
CA ASN A 83 -11.50 55.84 -4.51
C ASN A 83 -10.29 54.91 -4.30
N ASN A 84 -9.94 54.20 -5.38
CA ASN A 84 -8.59 53.86 -5.89
C ASN A 84 -7.56 53.20 -4.95
N ALA A 85 -7.02 52.04 -5.35
CA ALA A 85 -5.74 51.97 -6.08
C ALA A 85 -5.21 50.53 -6.25
N ALA A 86 -4.93 50.19 -7.51
CA ALA A 86 -3.85 49.35 -8.04
C ALA A 86 -3.26 48.19 -7.20
N THR A 87 -3.27 46.97 -7.77
CA THR A 87 -2.03 46.41 -8.34
C THR A 87 -2.32 45.25 -9.30
N ASN A 88 -1.80 45.38 -10.53
CA ASN A 88 -1.63 44.30 -11.49
C ASN A 88 -0.62 43.29 -10.94
N THR A 89 -0.98 42.01 -10.92
CA THR A 89 0.01 40.93 -10.97
C THR A 89 -0.48 39.85 -11.93
N PHE A 90 0.22 39.73 -13.05
CA PHE A 90 0.15 38.63 -14.00
C PHE A 90 0.27 37.28 -13.27
N ILE A 91 -0.67 36.35 -13.49
CA ILE A 91 -0.43 34.92 -13.24
C ILE A 91 -0.17 34.25 -14.58
N ARG A 92 1.09 33.81 -14.70
CA ARG A 92 1.65 32.95 -15.73
C ARG A 92 1.36 31.49 -15.33
N GLU A 93 1.11 30.64 -16.32
CA GLU A 93 0.83 29.20 -16.17
C GLU A 93 1.85 28.44 -15.30
N SER A 94 1.38 27.46 -14.51
CA SER A 94 1.94 26.11 -14.50
C SER A 94 1.12 25.12 -13.64
N SER A 95 0.66 24.06 -14.33
CA SER A 95 0.57 22.64 -13.93
C SER A 95 0.35 22.25 -12.46
N SER A 96 -0.77 21.54 -12.22
CA SER A 96 -0.89 20.27 -11.42
C SER A 96 -2.22 20.11 -10.68
N GLY A 97 -3.14 21.09 -10.75
CA GLY A 97 -4.42 21.04 -10.01
C GLY A 97 -5.55 20.20 -10.63
N ASP A 98 -5.52 19.93 -11.94
CA ASP A 98 -6.68 19.36 -12.65
C ASP A 98 -6.90 17.85 -12.40
N ASN A 99 -5.85 17.12 -11.99
CA ASN A 99 -5.96 15.67 -11.74
C ASN A 99 -6.74 15.34 -10.46
N VAL A 100 -6.58 16.15 -9.40
CA VAL A 100 -7.22 15.92 -8.09
C VAL A 100 -8.73 16.22 -8.15
N LEU A 101 -9.12 17.20 -8.97
CA LEU A 101 -10.53 17.54 -9.20
C LEU A 101 -11.25 16.46 -10.02
N SER A 102 -10.61 15.85 -11.01
CA SER A 102 -11.22 14.75 -11.81
C SER A 102 -11.45 13.47 -10.99
N GLU A 103 -10.56 13.18 -10.04
CA GLU A 103 -10.62 11.98 -9.19
C GLU A 103 -11.73 12.08 -8.13
N ASN A 104 -11.94 13.27 -7.57
CA ASN A 104 -13.04 13.54 -6.63
C ASN A 104 -14.41 13.56 -7.33
N LEU A 105 -14.46 14.00 -8.59
CA LEU A 105 -15.66 13.95 -9.43
C LEU A 105 -16.04 12.51 -9.82
N TRP A 106 -15.07 11.62 -10.05
CA TRP A 106 -15.30 10.18 -10.25
C TRP A 106 -15.88 9.52 -9.00
N LYS A 107 -15.30 9.79 -7.82
CA LYS A 107 -15.80 9.27 -6.53
C LYS A 107 -17.25 9.70 -6.28
N LEU A 108 -17.62 10.92 -6.66
CA LEU A 108 -18.99 11.43 -6.53
C LEU A 108 -19.97 10.83 -7.55
N ALA A 109 -19.58 10.67 -8.82
CA ALA A 109 -20.42 10.05 -9.85
C ALA A 109 -20.72 8.56 -9.54
N LEU A 110 -19.71 7.84 -9.06
CA LEU A 110 -19.81 6.43 -8.67
C LEU A 110 -20.55 6.22 -7.34
N VAL A 111 -20.65 7.24 -6.48
CA VAL A 111 -21.49 7.19 -5.27
C VAL A 111 -22.95 7.50 -5.63
N ARG A 112 -23.19 8.37 -6.62
CA ARG A 112 -24.54 8.77 -7.08
C ARG A 112 -25.27 7.65 -7.83
N ASP A 113 -24.57 6.80 -8.57
CA ASP A 113 -25.19 5.74 -9.40
C ASP A 113 -25.82 4.57 -8.59
N PHE A 114 -25.81 4.63 -7.26
CA PHE A 114 -26.32 3.60 -6.37
C PHE A 114 -27.59 4.02 -5.60
N MET A 115 -28.71 4.29 -6.31
CA MET A 115 -30.08 3.77 -6.01
C MET A 115 -31.24 4.57 -6.70
N PHE A 116 -31.82 3.95 -7.75
CA PHE A 116 -33.22 3.96 -8.27
C PHE A 116 -33.88 5.30 -8.74
N GLU A 117 -34.82 5.39 -9.71
CA GLU A 117 -35.74 4.47 -10.40
C GLU A 117 -36.30 5.13 -11.70
N ASP A 118 -37.14 4.39 -12.44
CA ASP A 118 -37.62 4.58 -13.83
C ASP A 118 -38.03 6.00 -14.28
N GLY A 119 -37.75 6.29 -15.56
CA GLY A 119 -38.24 7.46 -16.27
C GLY A 119 -38.39 7.17 -17.76
N ASP A 120 -39.64 7.09 -18.21
CA ASP A 120 -40.09 6.88 -19.58
C ASP A 120 -39.54 7.93 -20.54
N ASP A 121 -38.57 7.57 -21.39
CA ASP A 121 -38.47 8.19 -22.70
C ASP A 121 -37.80 7.27 -23.72
N HIS A 122 -38.50 6.99 -24.82
CA HIS A 122 -38.32 5.77 -25.62
C HIS A 122 -37.12 5.78 -26.57
N ASP A 123 -36.49 6.93 -26.81
CA ASP A 123 -35.46 7.09 -27.85
C ASP A 123 -34.01 7.08 -27.31
N ASP A 124 -33.77 7.52 -26.07
CA ASP A 124 -32.45 7.40 -25.41
C ASP A 124 -32.16 5.98 -24.91
N VAL A 125 -33.21 5.15 -24.80
CA VAL A 125 -33.12 3.72 -24.49
C VAL A 125 -32.32 2.97 -25.55
N LEU A 126 -32.39 3.32 -26.84
CA LEU A 126 -31.85 2.49 -27.93
C LEU A 126 -30.31 2.47 -28.03
N LEU A 127 -29.64 3.57 -27.67
CA LEU A 127 -28.18 3.64 -27.60
C LEU A 127 -27.62 2.92 -26.36
N MET A 128 -28.32 3.01 -25.22
CA MET A 128 -28.05 2.15 -24.06
C MET A 128 -28.37 0.69 -24.34
N HIS A 129 -29.44 0.38 -25.08
CA HIS A 129 -29.89 -0.97 -25.44
C HIS A 129 -28.83 -1.69 -26.29
N LYS A 130 -28.21 -1.02 -27.27
CA LYS A 130 -27.11 -1.60 -28.05
C LYS A 130 -25.86 -1.92 -27.22
N SER A 131 -25.65 -1.24 -26.09
CA SER A 131 -24.55 -1.52 -25.15
C SER A 131 -24.94 -2.55 -24.07
N LEU A 132 -26.22 -2.60 -23.69
CA LEU A 132 -26.84 -3.60 -22.81
C LEU A 132 -27.00 -4.98 -23.47
N HIS A 133 -27.13 -5.02 -24.80
CA HIS A 133 -27.25 -6.25 -25.61
C HIS A 133 -25.98 -6.60 -26.37
N SER A 134 -24.81 -6.21 -25.87
CA SER A 134 -23.62 -7.00 -26.20
C SER A 134 -23.94 -8.43 -25.77
N PRO A 135 -23.93 -9.42 -26.69
CA PRO A 135 -24.25 -10.78 -26.31
C PRO A 135 -23.36 -11.18 -25.14
N VAL A 136 -23.96 -11.83 -24.14
CA VAL A 136 -23.25 -12.61 -23.15
C VAL A 136 -22.64 -13.78 -23.91
N GLU A 137 -21.58 -13.52 -24.67
CA GLU A 137 -20.71 -14.63 -25.01
C GLU A 137 -20.08 -15.06 -23.68
N PRO A 138 -20.18 -16.35 -23.32
CA PRO A 138 -19.47 -16.88 -22.18
C PRO A 138 -17.99 -16.91 -22.55
N VAL A 139 -17.35 -15.74 -22.56
CA VAL A 139 -15.91 -15.65 -22.71
C VAL A 139 -15.35 -15.99 -21.33
N SER A 140 -15.02 -17.26 -21.16
CA SER A 140 -14.32 -17.80 -19.97
C SER A 140 -13.03 -17.04 -19.65
N ASP A 141 -12.49 -16.27 -20.60
CA ASP A 141 -11.10 -15.82 -20.61
C ASP A 141 -10.92 -14.29 -20.47
N ALA A 142 -11.97 -13.52 -20.19
CA ALA A 142 -11.81 -12.08 -19.94
C ALA A 142 -11.28 -11.82 -18.52
N PHE A 143 -9.97 -11.96 -18.35
CA PHE A 143 -9.22 -11.46 -17.19
C PHE A 143 -9.30 -9.92 -17.13
N VAL A 144 -9.60 -9.38 -15.96
CA VAL A 144 -9.72 -7.92 -15.76
C VAL A 144 -8.43 -7.44 -15.10
N SER A 145 -7.58 -6.76 -15.88
CA SER A 145 -6.49 -5.98 -15.30
C SER A 145 -6.97 -4.58 -14.95
N THR A 146 -6.29 -3.91 -14.00
CA THR A 146 -6.57 -2.50 -13.67
C THR A 146 -6.39 -1.57 -14.87
N GLN A 147 -5.62 -2.00 -15.87
CA GLN A 147 -5.45 -1.34 -17.16
C GLN A 147 -6.80 -1.07 -17.85
N ASN A 148 -7.73 -2.03 -17.80
CA ASN A 148 -9.07 -1.84 -18.38
C ASN A 148 -9.89 -0.74 -17.67
N MET A 149 -9.64 -0.48 -16.38
CA MET A 149 -10.40 0.52 -15.63
C MET A 149 -9.76 1.91 -15.64
N PHE A 150 -8.43 1.99 -15.50
CA PHE A 150 -7.71 3.25 -15.28
C PHE A 150 -6.84 3.72 -16.45
N THR A 151 -6.64 2.91 -17.49
CA THR A 151 -5.93 3.33 -18.71
C THR A 151 -6.84 3.43 -19.92
N ALA A 152 -8.16 3.50 -19.69
CA ALA A 152 -9.12 3.75 -20.75
C ALA A 152 -8.81 5.08 -21.43
N SER A 153 -8.93 5.12 -22.76
CA SER A 153 -8.66 6.32 -23.55
C SER A 153 -9.58 7.50 -23.20
N ASN A 154 -10.73 7.21 -22.58
CA ASN A 154 -11.69 8.20 -22.11
C ASN A 154 -12.64 7.61 -21.06
N LEU A 155 -13.42 8.50 -20.45
CA LEU A 155 -14.38 8.22 -19.39
C LEU A 155 -15.44 7.18 -19.78
N PHE A 156 -15.90 7.21 -21.03
CA PHE A 156 -16.93 6.29 -21.53
C PHE A 156 -16.39 4.84 -21.62
N VAL A 157 -15.14 4.68 -22.03
CA VAL A 157 -14.48 3.36 -22.10
C VAL A 157 -14.29 2.78 -20.69
N SER A 158 -13.85 3.59 -19.70
CA SER A 158 -13.80 3.16 -18.29
C SER A 158 -15.16 2.72 -17.75
N TRP A 159 -16.21 3.51 -18.02
CA TRP A 159 -17.59 3.17 -17.62
C TRP A 159 -18.09 1.88 -18.29
N MET A 160 -17.78 1.65 -19.57
CA MET A 160 -18.13 0.40 -20.25
C MET A 160 -17.41 -0.81 -19.65
N HIS A 161 -16.12 -0.68 -19.29
CA HIS A 161 -15.39 -1.73 -18.60
C HIS A 161 -16.02 -2.04 -17.24
N TRP A 162 -16.36 -1.00 -16.45
CA TRP A 162 -17.09 -1.14 -15.20
C TRP A 162 -18.48 -1.77 -15.38
N ARG A 163 -19.23 -1.39 -16.42
CA ARG A 163 -20.58 -1.93 -16.67
C ARG A 163 -20.53 -3.41 -17.04
N LYS A 164 -19.56 -3.83 -17.87
CA LYS A 164 -19.32 -5.24 -18.19
C LYS A 164 -18.95 -6.05 -16.93
N LEU A 165 -18.11 -5.49 -16.08
CA LEU A 165 -17.75 -6.05 -14.77
C LEU A 165 -18.97 -6.21 -13.86
N TYR A 166 -19.75 -5.14 -13.72
CA TYR A 166 -20.95 -5.10 -12.91
C TYR A 166 -21.97 -6.14 -13.37
N LEU A 167 -22.22 -6.28 -14.67
CA LEU A 167 -23.16 -7.27 -15.21
C LEU A 167 -22.68 -8.72 -15.07
N ARG A 168 -21.37 -8.97 -15.15
CA ARG A 168 -20.78 -10.31 -14.92
C ARG A 168 -20.90 -10.75 -13.47
N LEU A 169 -20.66 -9.82 -12.54
CA LEU A 169 -20.63 -10.12 -11.11
C LEU A 169 -22.00 -10.04 -10.44
N ASN A 170 -22.95 -9.33 -11.05
CA ASN A 170 -24.32 -9.18 -10.57
C ASN A 170 -25.29 -9.59 -11.69
N PRO A 171 -25.55 -10.90 -11.86
CA PRO A 171 -26.58 -11.37 -12.78
C PRO A 171 -27.96 -10.78 -12.37
N PRO A 172 -28.94 -10.73 -13.30
CA PRO A 172 -30.26 -10.17 -13.02
C PRO A 172 -30.88 -10.80 -11.75
N GLY A 173 -31.16 -9.96 -10.74
CA GLY A 173 -31.72 -10.39 -9.45
C GLY A 173 -30.71 -10.60 -8.30
N GLY A 174 -29.40 -10.43 -8.55
CA GLY A 174 -28.36 -10.46 -7.52
C GLY A 174 -28.17 -9.11 -6.80
N GLU A 175 -27.75 -9.15 -5.53
CA GLU A 175 -27.35 -7.96 -4.78
C GLU A 175 -26.11 -7.30 -5.41
N LYS A 176 -26.12 -5.97 -5.51
CA LYS A 176 -25.19 -5.17 -6.32
C LYS A 176 -23.86 -4.93 -5.60
N ILE A 177 -22.71 -5.16 -6.27
CA ILE A 177 -21.40 -4.69 -5.77
C ILE A 177 -21.44 -3.20 -5.44
N SER A 178 -20.99 -2.82 -4.24
CA SER A 178 -20.85 -1.42 -3.83
C SER A 178 -19.78 -0.70 -4.66
N GLY A 179 -20.17 0.32 -5.42
CA GLY A 179 -19.27 1.11 -6.27
C GLY A 179 -18.10 1.74 -5.53
N PRO A 180 -18.31 2.38 -4.37
CA PRO A 180 -17.23 2.92 -3.56
C PRO A 180 -16.16 1.88 -3.19
N TYR A 181 -16.58 0.67 -2.82
CA TYR A 181 -15.66 -0.44 -2.53
C TYR A 181 -14.93 -0.93 -3.77
N PHE A 182 -15.62 -1.02 -4.91
CA PHE A 182 -15.02 -1.40 -6.17
C PHE A 182 -13.92 -0.44 -6.62
N VAL A 183 -14.15 0.86 -6.48
CA VAL A 183 -13.19 1.92 -6.84
C VAL A 183 -11.96 1.86 -5.95
N ARG A 184 -12.16 1.67 -4.65
CA ARG A 184 -11.08 1.45 -3.68
C ARG A 184 -10.26 0.21 -4.04
N ALA A 185 -10.92 -0.93 -4.30
CA ALA A 185 -10.26 -2.16 -4.71
C ALA A 185 -9.45 -1.99 -5.99
N GLY A 186 -10.01 -1.32 -7.01
CA GLY A 186 -9.28 -1.04 -8.24
C GLY A 186 -8.06 -0.15 -8.03
N SER A 187 -8.21 0.94 -7.26
CA SER A 187 -7.08 1.85 -6.97
C SER A 187 -5.96 1.12 -6.21
N MET A 188 -6.34 0.26 -5.27
CA MET A 188 -5.43 -0.61 -4.54
C MET A 188 -4.71 -1.59 -5.47
N TRP A 189 -5.43 -2.31 -6.33
CA TRP A 189 -4.82 -3.25 -7.28
C TRP A 189 -3.94 -2.54 -8.30
N GLN A 190 -4.28 -1.33 -8.72
CA GLN A 190 -3.47 -0.54 -9.63
C GLN A 190 -2.08 -0.27 -9.04
N LYS A 191 -2.01 0.08 -7.75
CA LYS A 191 -0.72 0.27 -7.05
C LYS A 191 0.09 -1.01 -7.00
N ILE A 192 -0.56 -2.15 -6.72
CA ILE A 192 0.10 -3.47 -6.69
C ILE A 192 0.61 -3.84 -8.08
N GLU A 193 -0.20 -3.69 -9.13
CA GLU A 193 0.19 -3.99 -10.51
C GLU A 193 1.32 -3.09 -11.01
N GLN A 194 1.30 -1.80 -10.65
CA GLN A 194 2.37 -0.85 -10.96
C GLN A 194 3.68 -1.27 -10.28
N TRP A 195 3.64 -1.60 -8.99
CA TRP A 195 4.81 -2.11 -8.28
C TRP A 195 5.32 -3.41 -8.93
N CYS A 196 4.44 -4.36 -9.24
CA CYS A 196 4.81 -5.62 -9.89
C CYS A 196 5.43 -5.43 -11.28
N SER A 197 5.12 -4.33 -11.96
CA SER A 197 5.62 -4.04 -13.31
C SER A 197 6.92 -3.21 -13.30
N ASP A 198 7.37 -2.76 -12.12
CA ASP A 198 8.63 -2.04 -11.96
C ASP A 198 9.80 -3.03 -11.73
N GLU A 199 10.47 -3.40 -12.82
CA GLU A 199 11.58 -4.37 -12.79
C GLU A 199 12.80 -3.84 -12.02
N ALA A 200 13.02 -2.53 -12.00
CA ALA A 200 14.15 -1.94 -11.27
C ALA A 200 13.97 -2.12 -9.75
N ARG A 201 12.73 -1.96 -9.27
CA ARG A 201 12.39 -2.14 -7.85
C ARG A 201 12.24 -3.60 -7.47
N THR A 202 11.63 -4.41 -8.34
CA THR A 202 11.23 -5.78 -7.98
C THR A 202 12.22 -6.86 -8.37
N LYS A 203 13.22 -6.55 -9.22
CA LYS A 203 14.26 -7.51 -9.64
C LYS A 203 13.66 -8.81 -10.20
N GLY A 204 12.57 -8.72 -10.96
CA GLY A 204 11.84 -9.87 -11.52
C GLY A 204 10.79 -10.49 -10.61
N LEU A 205 10.82 -10.27 -9.29
CA LEU A 205 9.83 -10.84 -8.37
C LEU A 205 8.40 -10.37 -8.69
N GLY A 206 8.26 -9.10 -9.09
CA GLY A 206 6.97 -8.51 -9.43
C GLY A 206 6.27 -9.26 -10.57
N ARG A 207 7.04 -9.67 -11.58
CA ARG A 207 6.55 -10.51 -12.68
C ARG A 207 6.08 -11.87 -12.19
N VAL A 208 6.84 -12.50 -11.30
CA VAL A 208 6.49 -13.80 -10.71
C VAL A 208 5.18 -13.68 -9.94
N ILE A 209 5.07 -12.72 -9.02
CA ILE A 209 3.84 -12.45 -8.25
C ILE A 209 2.67 -12.24 -9.22
N LYS A 210 2.81 -11.33 -10.19
CA LYS A 210 1.75 -11.02 -11.16
C LYS A 210 1.32 -12.24 -11.97
N SER A 211 2.25 -13.08 -12.40
CA SER A 211 1.96 -14.31 -13.16
C SER A 211 1.24 -15.37 -12.33
N SER A 212 1.42 -15.35 -11.01
CA SER A 212 0.72 -16.27 -10.10
C SER A 212 -0.72 -15.85 -9.80
N LEU A 213 -1.10 -14.59 -10.07
CA LEU A 213 -2.43 -14.09 -9.74
C LEU A 213 -3.51 -14.71 -10.65
N LEU A 214 -4.51 -15.30 -10.03
CA LEU A 214 -5.65 -15.94 -10.70
C LEU A 214 -6.68 -14.90 -11.15
N PRO A 215 -7.32 -15.08 -12.31
CA PRO A 215 -8.40 -14.20 -12.76
C PRO A 215 -9.50 -14.03 -11.71
N GLY A 216 -9.91 -12.79 -11.48
CA GLY A 216 -11.05 -12.47 -10.63
C GLY A 216 -12.35 -13.15 -11.08
N GLY A 217 -13.27 -13.32 -10.14
CA GLY A 217 -14.51 -14.03 -10.39
C GLY A 217 -15.58 -13.76 -9.34
N SER A 218 -16.78 -14.28 -9.58
CA SER A 218 -17.85 -14.24 -8.59
C SER A 218 -17.46 -15.08 -7.37
N VAL A 219 -17.60 -14.51 -6.18
CA VAL A 219 -17.43 -15.22 -4.90
C VAL A 219 -18.77 -15.55 -4.26
N THR A 220 -19.86 -15.61 -5.04
CA THR A 220 -21.22 -15.91 -4.58
C THR A 220 -21.32 -17.24 -3.83
N GLU A 221 -20.52 -18.24 -4.20
CA GLU A 221 -20.45 -19.53 -3.51
C GLU A 221 -20.00 -19.42 -2.04
N CYS A 222 -19.31 -18.33 -1.68
CA CYS A 222 -18.90 -18.05 -0.31
C CYS A 222 -19.96 -17.30 0.51
N LEU A 223 -21.00 -16.75 -0.12
CA LEU A 223 -21.96 -15.86 0.54
C LEU A 223 -23.02 -16.64 1.33
N MET A 224 -23.48 -16.06 2.43
CA MET A 224 -24.64 -16.55 3.18
C MET A 224 -25.77 -15.53 3.08
N GLU A 225 -27.02 -16.03 3.03
CA GLU A 225 -28.21 -15.18 3.11
C GLU A 225 -28.17 -14.30 4.37
N GLY A 226 -28.45 -13.00 4.21
CA GLY A 226 -28.50 -12.04 5.31
C GLY A 226 -27.16 -11.50 5.81
N THR A 227 -26.05 -11.73 5.09
CA THR A 227 -24.77 -11.05 5.38
C THR A 227 -24.73 -9.67 4.71
N SER A 228 -24.18 -8.64 5.35
CA SER A 228 -24.12 -7.26 4.80
C SER A 228 -22.71 -6.78 4.46
N CYS A 229 -21.68 -7.52 4.90
CA CYS A 229 -20.28 -7.10 4.87
C CYS A 229 -19.48 -7.68 3.68
N TRP A 230 -20.14 -8.39 2.76
CA TRP A 230 -19.49 -9.08 1.64
C TRP A 230 -19.18 -8.18 0.45
N HIS A 231 -19.74 -6.97 0.37
CA HIS A 231 -19.48 -6.04 -0.73
C HIS A 231 -17.99 -5.67 -0.86
N ALA A 232 -17.29 -5.47 0.27
CA ALA A 232 -15.85 -5.17 0.27
C ALA A 232 -15.02 -6.37 -0.19
N PHE A 233 -15.40 -7.57 0.27
CA PHE A 233 -14.81 -8.84 -0.13
C PHE A 233 -14.97 -9.09 -1.63
N GLN A 234 -16.18 -8.94 -2.17
CA GLN A 234 -16.44 -9.05 -3.60
C GLN A 234 -15.64 -8.06 -4.43
N ALA A 235 -15.55 -6.80 -3.99
CA ALA A 235 -14.82 -5.77 -4.71
C ALA A 235 -13.34 -6.15 -4.93
N ILE A 236 -12.70 -6.75 -3.93
CA ILE A 236 -11.30 -7.20 -4.03
C ILE A 236 -11.17 -8.40 -4.97
N TYR A 237 -12.01 -9.42 -4.78
CA TYR A 237 -11.98 -10.66 -5.56
C TYR A 237 -12.48 -10.51 -7.01
N ALA A 238 -13.12 -9.39 -7.34
CA ALA A 238 -13.53 -9.06 -8.70
C ALA A 238 -12.35 -8.88 -9.67
N PHE A 239 -11.18 -8.44 -9.16
CA PHE A 239 -9.97 -8.27 -9.97
C PHE A 239 -9.12 -9.55 -9.98
N TYR A 240 -8.86 -10.11 -8.80
CA TYR A 240 -7.97 -11.25 -8.63
C TYR A 240 -8.49 -12.26 -7.60
N ALA A 241 -8.56 -13.53 -7.99
CA ALA A 241 -9.15 -14.58 -7.19
C ALA A 241 -8.16 -15.35 -6.30
N GLY A 242 -6.98 -14.81 -6.01
CA GLY A 242 -5.91 -15.51 -5.31
C GLY A 242 -4.61 -15.53 -6.11
N GLN A 243 -3.58 -16.11 -5.52
CA GLN A 243 -2.42 -16.65 -6.24
C GLN A 243 -2.60 -18.15 -6.46
N CYS A 244 -1.92 -18.71 -7.46
CA CYS A 244 -1.88 -20.15 -7.68
C CYS A 244 -1.28 -20.87 -6.47
N ASP A 245 -1.77 -22.07 -6.19
CA ASP A 245 -1.30 -22.89 -5.07
C ASP A 245 0.01 -23.64 -5.39
N THR A 246 0.47 -24.44 -4.44
CA THR A 246 1.70 -25.25 -4.52
C THR A 246 1.63 -26.39 -5.54
N THR A 247 0.43 -26.74 -6.02
CA THR A 247 0.24 -27.82 -7.01
C THR A 247 0.35 -27.31 -8.45
N SER A 248 0.36 -25.99 -8.63
CA SER A 248 0.46 -25.33 -9.93
C SER A 248 1.87 -25.44 -10.53
N GLU A 249 1.97 -25.69 -11.83
CA GLU A 249 3.25 -25.72 -12.56
C GLU A 249 3.98 -24.36 -12.57
N ILE A 250 3.24 -23.27 -12.36
CA ILE A 250 3.78 -21.90 -12.27
C ILE A 250 4.07 -21.46 -10.83
N TYR A 251 4.00 -22.38 -9.86
CA TYR A 251 4.34 -22.09 -8.48
C TYR A 251 5.83 -21.77 -8.31
N VAL A 252 6.12 -20.64 -7.68
CA VAL A 252 7.48 -20.27 -7.26
C VAL A 252 7.52 -20.08 -5.75
N PRO A 253 8.39 -20.79 -5.01
CA PRO A 253 8.55 -20.58 -3.57
C PRO A 253 8.84 -19.10 -3.22
N PHE A 254 8.39 -18.65 -2.06
CA PHE A 254 8.65 -17.31 -1.52
C PHE A 254 8.12 -16.12 -2.34
N SER A 255 7.25 -16.38 -3.32
CA SER A 255 6.63 -15.36 -4.16
C SER A 255 5.25 -14.91 -3.64
N GLY A 256 5.01 -14.96 -2.33
CA GLY A 256 3.77 -14.50 -1.74
C GLY A 256 3.55 -13.01 -1.89
N LEU A 257 2.32 -12.61 -2.22
CA LEU A 257 1.95 -11.22 -2.43
C LEU A 257 2.24 -10.35 -1.20
N PHE A 258 2.02 -10.89 0.01
CA PHE A 258 2.22 -10.15 1.25
C PHE A 258 3.60 -10.36 1.86
N GLY A 259 4.46 -11.10 1.16
CA GLY A 259 5.85 -11.32 1.52
C GLY A 259 6.05 -12.20 2.75
N GLY A 260 7.29 -12.22 3.22
CA GLY A 260 7.73 -13.17 4.22
C GLY A 260 8.80 -12.65 5.17
N TYR A 261 9.12 -13.50 6.14
CA TYR A 261 10.25 -13.38 7.05
C TYR A 261 10.89 -14.75 7.26
N GLN A 262 12.13 -14.75 7.74
CA GLN A 262 12.82 -15.97 8.15
C GLN A 262 13.66 -15.67 9.39
N ALA A 263 13.66 -16.58 10.35
CA ALA A 263 14.61 -16.60 11.45
C ALA A 263 14.80 -18.04 11.90
N TYR A 264 16.06 -18.50 11.92
CA TYR A 264 16.40 -19.89 12.22
C TYR A 264 15.65 -20.85 11.26
N ASP A 265 14.99 -21.86 11.81
CA ASP A 265 14.16 -22.85 11.12
C ASP A 265 12.75 -22.35 10.80
N MET A 266 12.40 -21.14 11.23
CA MET A 266 11.11 -20.53 10.94
C MET A 266 11.18 -19.69 9.68
N ALA A 267 10.39 -20.04 8.67
CA ALA A 267 10.18 -19.23 7.48
C ALA A 267 8.68 -19.09 7.19
N SER A 268 8.28 -17.92 6.76
CA SER A 268 6.90 -17.61 6.38
C SER A 268 6.88 -16.86 5.06
N ASP A 269 5.91 -17.17 4.22
CA ASP A 269 5.61 -16.48 2.95
C ASP A 269 4.08 -16.39 2.82
N THR A 270 3.53 -15.20 3.05
CA THR A 270 2.08 -14.98 3.03
C THR A 270 1.59 -14.81 1.61
N ARG A 271 0.78 -15.78 1.17
CA ARG A 271 0.16 -15.80 -0.16
C ARG A 271 -1.29 -15.36 -0.11
N TRP A 272 -1.73 -14.70 -1.18
CA TRP A 272 -3.15 -14.45 -1.41
C TRP A 272 -3.84 -15.73 -1.87
N PHE A 273 -4.94 -16.13 -1.26
CA PHE A 273 -5.60 -17.40 -1.53
C PHE A 273 -6.93 -17.22 -2.26
N LYS A 274 -7.26 -18.23 -3.07
CA LYS A 274 -8.63 -18.45 -3.52
C LYS A 274 -9.52 -18.66 -2.29
N PRO A 275 -10.65 -17.95 -2.18
CA PRO A 275 -11.37 -17.88 -0.92
C PRO A 275 -11.92 -19.27 -0.60
N ARG A 276 -11.62 -19.77 0.60
CA ARG A 276 -12.09 -21.07 1.08
C ARG A 276 -12.95 -20.85 2.31
N ARG A 277 -14.23 -21.21 2.22
CA ARG A 277 -15.20 -21.01 3.29
C ARG A 277 -15.13 -22.12 4.34
N SER A 278 -15.23 -21.72 5.60
CA SER A 278 -15.49 -22.58 6.76
C SER A 278 -16.51 -21.89 7.68
N GLY A 279 -17.76 -22.35 7.64
CA GLY A 279 -18.84 -21.71 8.39
C GLY A 279 -19.11 -20.27 7.91
N SER A 280 -19.02 -19.29 8.82
CA SER A 280 -19.12 -17.86 8.50
C SER A 280 -17.78 -17.20 8.15
N LYS A 281 -16.67 -17.95 8.25
CA LYS A 281 -15.34 -17.44 7.96
C LYS A 281 -14.87 -17.86 6.57
N VAL A 282 -14.03 -17.04 5.97
CA VAL A 282 -13.34 -17.31 4.72
C VAL A 282 -11.86 -17.10 4.92
N THR A 283 -11.05 -18.13 4.69
CA THR A 283 -9.60 -17.97 4.64
C THR A 283 -9.23 -17.25 3.36
N ILE A 284 -8.51 -16.13 3.48
CA ILE A 284 -8.13 -15.28 2.35
C ILE A 284 -6.62 -15.20 2.14
N ALA A 285 -5.82 -15.43 3.18
CA ALA A 285 -4.38 -15.59 3.06
C ALA A 285 -3.90 -16.63 4.06
N TYR A 286 -2.82 -17.32 3.73
CA TYR A 286 -2.29 -18.43 4.51
C TYR A 286 -0.76 -18.39 4.52
N THR A 287 -0.21 -18.69 5.69
CA THR A 287 1.19 -19.06 5.91
C THR A 287 1.20 -20.48 6.50
N PRO A 288 2.31 -21.23 6.45
CA PRO A 288 2.37 -22.57 7.06
C PRO A 288 1.94 -22.62 8.53
N VAL A 289 2.02 -21.50 9.25
CA VAL A 289 1.76 -21.38 10.69
C VAL A 289 0.48 -20.60 11.04
N GLU A 290 -0.04 -19.77 10.14
CA GLU A 290 -1.11 -18.81 10.45
C GLU A 290 -2.14 -18.72 9.30
N ALA A 291 -3.38 -18.37 9.65
CA ALA A 291 -4.44 -18.10 8.67
C ALA A 291 -5.04 -16.72 8.88
N ILE A 292 -5.15 -15.97 7.79
CA ILE A 292 -5.89 -14.70 7.76
C ILE A 292 -7.30 -15.01 7.27
N GLU A 293 -8.28 -14.80 8.15
CA GLU A 293 -9.67 -15.14 7.91
C GLU A 293 -10.56 -13.90 7.99
N LEU A 294 -11.45 -13.78 7.01
CA LEU A 294 -12.54 -12.82 7.01
C LEU A 294 -13.78 -13.46 7.64
N ASP A 295 -14.37 -12.84 8.67
CA ASP A 295 -15.71 -13.21 9.11
C ASP A 295 -16.77 -12.47 8.28
N LEU A 296 -17.52 -13.21 7.47
CA LEU A 296 -18.53 -12.65 6.56
C LEU A 296 -19.71 -12.00 7.29
N LYS A 297 -19.94 -12.35 8.56
CA LYS A 297 -21.02 -11.72 9.36
C LYS A 297 -20.66 -10.30 9.78
N THR A 298 -19.40 -10.08 10.15
CA THR A 298 -18.93 -8.79 10.70
C THR A 298 -18.16 -7.97 9.67
N GLY A 299 -17.56 -8.61 8.68
CA GLY A 299 -16.58 -8.00 7.76
C GLY A 299 -15.17 -7.96 8.33
N GLN A 300 -14.97 -8.38 9.58
CA GLN A 300 -13.69 -8.23 10.26
C GLN A 300 -12.66 -9.24 9.76
N LEU A 301 -11.44 -8.77 9.52
CA LEU A 301 -10.29 -9.65 9.36
C LEU A 301 -9.67 -10.04 10.68
N TYR A 302 -9.38 -11.33 10.77
CA TYR A 302 -8.71 -11.94 11.88
C TYR A 302 -7.41 -12.59 11.42
N PHE A 303 -6.38 -12.39 12.22
CA PHE A 303 -5.17 -13.16 12.19
C PHE A 303 -5.33 -14.29 13.21
N ASN A 304 -5.38 -15.53 12.74
CA ASN A 304 -5.65 -16.70 13.56
C ASN A 304 -4.41 -17.57 13.69
N THR A 305 -4.14 -17.96 14.93
CA THR A 305 -3.19 -19.00 15.32
C THR A 305 -3.92 -20.07 16.10
N TYR A 306 -3.19 -21.09 16.58
CA TYR A 306 -3.79 -22.17 17.36
C TYR A 306 -4.48 -21.69 18.66
N ARG A 307 -4.01 -20.61 19.28
CA ARG A 307 -4.56 -20.10 20.56
C ARG A 307 -5.01 -18.65 20.55
N LYS A 308 -4.87 -17.93 19.44
CA LYS A 308 -5.31 -16.54 19.36
C LYS A 308 -6.07 -16.25 18.07
N GLN A 309 -7.09 -15.41 18.22
CA GLN A 309 -7.76 -14.72 17.13
C GLN A 309 -7.58 -13.23 17.38
N LEU A 310 -6.67 -12.60 16.64
CA LEU A 310 -6.34 -11.18 16.77
C LEU A 310 -7.02 -10.39 15.65
N VAL A 311 -7.44 -9.16 15.93
CA VAL A 311 -7.99 -8.27 14.90
C VAL A 311 -6.83 -7.82 14.00
N ALA A 312 -6.90 -8.11 12.70
CA ALA A 312 -5.78 -7.86 11.77
C ALA A 312 -5.72 -6.41 11.22
N THR A 313 -6.68 -5.56 11.60
CA THR A 313 -6.80 -4.17 11.12
C THR A 313 -7.20 -3.23 12.24
N PRO A 314 -6.86 -1.94 12.20
CA PRO A 314 -7.30 -0.98 13.22
C PRO A 314 -8.83 -0.93 13.37
N CYS A 315 -9.31 -0.72 14.60
CA CYS A 315 -10.73 -0.44 14.91
C CYS A 315 -10.80 0.91 15.62
N VAL A 316 -11.53 1.87 15.05
CA VAL A 316 -11.62 3.25 15.57
C VAL A 316 -12.30 3.28 16.94
N GLY A 317 -13.33 2.46 17.13
CA GLY A 317 -14.02 2.25 18.40
C GLY A 317 -13.22 1.45 19.43
N GLY A 318 -12.03 0.95 19.07
CA GLY A 318 -11.20 0.11 19.91
C GLY A 318 -11.49 -1.39 19.76
N ILE A 319 -10.80 -2.19 20.56
CA ILE A 319 -10.83 -3.66 20.52
C ILE A 319 -11.22 -4.18 21.90
N ASN A 320 -12.19 -5.10 21.94
CA ASN A 320 -12.51 -5.90 23.12
C ASN A 320 -11.67 -7.18 23.08
N ARG A 321 -10.97 -7.49 24.18
CA ARG A 321 -10.18 -8.71 24.34
C ARG A 321 -10.75 -9.57 25.46
N PHE A 322 -10.92 -10.87 25.20
CA PHE A 322 -11.39 -11.84 26.19
C PHE A 322 -10.74 -13.21 25.96
N VAL A 323 -10.81 -14.09 26.96
CA VAL A 323 -10.27 -15.44 26.90
C VAL A 323 -11.41 -16.43 27.09
N GLU A 324 -11.55 -17.38 26.16
CA GLU A 324 -12.56 -18.44 26.21
C GLU A 324 -11.90 -19.78 25.92
N MET A 325 -12.09 -20.77 26.81
CA MET A 325 -11.49 -22.11 26.69
C MET A 325 -9.96 -22.09 26.46
N GLY A 326 -9.25 -21.11 27.03
CA GLY A 326 -7.80 -20.97 26.87
C GLY A 326 -7.35 -20.32 25.56
N VAL A 327 -8.28 -19.86 24.73
CA VAL A 327 -8.02 -19.13 23.48
C VAL A 327 -8.28 -17.65 23.69
N THR A 328 -7.36 -16.79 23.26
CA THR A 328 -7.53 -15.33 23.31
C THR A 328 -8.27 -14.85 22.07
N PHE A 329 -9.36 -14.11 22.28
CA PHE A 329 -10.14 -13.50 21.21
C PHE A 329 -10.10 -11.99 21.30
N GLU A 330 -9.90 -11.36 20.14
CA GLU A 330 -10.11 -9.95 19.94
C GLU A 330 -11.32 -9.73 19.02
N THR A 331 -12.11 -8.72 19.34
CA THR A 331 -13.23 -8.30 18.50
C THR A 331 -13.31 -6.77 18.46
N PRO A 332 -13.77 -6.18 17.35
CA PRO A 332 -14.04 -4.75 17.29
C PRO A 332 -15.05 -4.36 18.37
N ALA A 333 -14.77 -3.28 19.10
CA ALA A 333 -15.73 -2.75 20.08
C ALA A 333 -16.98 -2.17 19.39
N ASN A 334 -16.80 -1.58 18.21
CA ASN A 334 -17.87 -1.21 17.30
C ASN A 334 -17.93 -2.16 16.10
N LYS A 335 -19.07 -2.82 15.89
CA LYS A 335 -19.27 -3.77 14.79
C LYS A 335 -19.24 -3.10 13.42
N ASP A 336 -19.55 -1.80 13.33
CA ASP A 336 -19.52 -1.09 12.06
C ASP A 336 -18.11 -0.83 11.54
N ASP A 337 -17.10 -0.82 12.42
CA ASP A 337 -15.68 -0.62 12.05
C ASP A 337 -15.14 -1.75 11.16
N ALA A 338 -15.80 -2.91 11.20
CA ALA A 338 -15.33 -4.12 10.55
C ALA A 338 -15.72 -4.22 9.07
N LYS A 339 -16.75 -3.50 8.62
CA LYS A 339 -17.41 -3.72 7.30
C LYS A 339 -16.48 -3.68 6.09
N ASP A 340 -15.42 -2.89 6.16
CA ASP A 340 -14.44 -2.71 5.08
C ASP A 340 -13.02 -3.15 5.47
N SER A 341 -12.87 -3.94 6.55
CA SER A 341 -11.57 -4.36 7.10
C SER A 341 -10.65 -4.96 6.03
N ILE A 342 -11.19 -5.82 5.15
CA ILE A 342 -10.42 -6.40 4.04
C ILE A 342 -9.88 -5.37 3.05
N LEU A 343 -10.62 -4.31 2.74
CA LEU A 343 -10.13 -3.23 1.88
C LEU A 343 -9.01 -2.46 2.56
N ARG A 344 -9.20 -2.08 3.84
CA ARG A 344 -8.18 -1.33 4.61
C ARG A 344 -6.87 -2.10 4.71
N TRP A 345 -6.96 -3.42 4.92
CA TRP A 345 -5.80 -4.31 4.97
C TRP A 345 -5.03 -4.35 3.64
N PHE A 346 -5.72 -4.54 2.52
CA PHE A 346 -5.08 -4.52 1.20
C PHE A 346 -4.53 -3.13 0.80
N GLU A 347 -5.27 -2.06 1.10
CA GLU A 347 -4.87 -0.69 0.80
C GLU A 347 -3.57 -0.33 1.54
N GLU A 348 -3.44 -0.72 2.80
CA GLU A 348 -2.22 -0.52 3.56
C GLU A 348 -1.05 -1.28 2.93
N HIS A 349 -1.23 -2.54 2.54
CA HIS A 349 -0.19 -3.28 1.82
C HIS A 349 0.22 -2.59 0.51
N ALA A 350 -0.76 -2.17 -0.30
CA ALA A 350 -0.50 -1.45 -1.54
C ALA A 350 0.24 -0.12 -1.31
N ASN A 351 -0.09 0.60 -0.22
CA ASN A 351 0.63 1.81 0.18
C ASN A 351 2.07 1.51 0.62
N ARG A 352 2.30 0.42 1.37
CA ARG A 352 3.64 -0.05 1.76
C ARG A 352 4.50 -0.37 0.54
N LEU A 353 3.94 -1.08 -0.45
CA LEU A 353 4.61 -1.32 -1.72
C LEU A 353 4.92 -0.01 -2.44
N GLN A 354 3.97 0.92 -2.52
CA GLN A 354 4.18 2.20 -3.23
C GLN A 354 5.27 3.06 -2.59
N ARG A 355 5.41 3.02 -1.25
CA ARG A 355 6.36 3.83 -0.46
C ARG A 355 7.70 3.16 -0.20
N ASP A 356 8.00 2.04 -0.88
CA ASP A 356 9.23 1.26 -0.67
C ASP A 356 9.40 0.76 0.78
N TYR A 357 8.31 0.60 1.53
CA TYR A 357 8.35 0.09 2.90
C TYR A 357 8.93 -1.33 2.95
N CYS A 358 8.51 -2.18 2.01
CA CYS A 358 9.02 -3.53 1.83
C CYS A 358 10.09 -3.55 0.73
N SER A 359 11.12 -4.38 0.90
CA SER A 359 12.20 -4.53 -0.09
C SER A 359 12.25 -5.94 -0.65
N VAL A 360 12.77 -6.11 -1.87
CA VAL A 360 13.02 -7.43 -2.45
C VAL A 360 14.42 -7.94 -2.07
N GLY A 361 14.48 -9.18 -1.62
CA GLY A 361 15.73 -9.89 -1.34
C GLY A 361 15.50 -11.38 -1.13
N THR A 362 16.47 -12.09 -0.54
CA THR A 362 16.30 -13.51 -0.19
C THR A 362 15.86 -13.64 1.28
N LEU A 363 14.96 -14.58 1.55
CA LEU A 363 14.63 -14.98 2.93
C LEU A 363 15.73 -15.86 3.50
N ASN A 364 16.23 -16.81 2.71
CA ASN A 364 17.35 -17.63 3.10
C ASN A 364 18.65 -16.85 2.93
N SER A 365 19.35 -16.60 4.03
CA SER A 365 20.68 -16.00 3.98
C SER A 365 21.65 -16.93 3.29
N ASP A 366 21.48 -18.25 3.42
CA ASP A 366 22.51 -19.26 3.16
C ASP A 366 22.67 -19.59 1.68
N GLU A 367 21.74 -19.15 0.86
CA GLU A 367 21.70 -19.43 -0.57
C GLU A 367 22.15 -18.22 -1.39
N THR A 368 22.91 -18.48 -2.46
CA THR A 368 23.15 -17.47 -3.49
C THR A 368 21.81 -16.99 -4.06
N PRO A 369 21.57 -15.67 -4.16
CA PRO A 369 20.35 -15.16 -4.76
C PRO A 369 20.19 -15.70 -6.18
N SER A 370 19.25 -16.63 -6.35
CA SER A 370 18.73 -17.04 -7.64
C SER A 370 17.34 -16.44 -7.80
N ASN A 371 16.87 -16.28 -9.03
CA ASN A 371 15.51 -15.77 -9.28
C ASN A 371 14.43 -16.62 -8.58
N ASN A 372 14.74 -17.87 -8.23
CA ASN A 372 13.81 -18.79 -7.60
C ASN A 372 13.67 -18.60 -6.07
N ASN A 373 14.53 -17.77 -5.45
CA ASN A 373 14.57 -17.58 -3.99
C ASN A 373 14.40 -16.10 -3.58
N LEU A 374 13.99 -15.24 -4.52
CA LEU A 374 13.62 -13.86 -4.23
C LEU A 374 12.25 -13.82 -3.55
N ALA A 375 12.13 -12.93 -2.58
CA ALA A 375 10.95 -12.74 -1.76
C ALA A 375 10.73 -11.26 -1.49
N LEU A 376 9.47 -10.91 -1.24
CA LEU A 376 9.11 -9.62 -0.67
C LEU A 376 9.38 -9.70 0.83
N LEU A 377 10.31 -8.91 1.33
CA LEU A 377 10.69 -8.95 2.74
C LEU A 377 9.74 -8.08 3.56
N LYS A 378 9.13 -8.65 4.60
CA LYS A 378 8.25 -7.93 5.53
C LYS A 378 8.96 -6.90 6.40
N TYR A 379 10.29 -6.94 6.45
CA TYR A 379 11.09 -6.00 7.24
C TYR A 379 11.02 -4.58 6.66
N PRO A 380 10.74 -3.57 7.49
CA PRO A 380 10.83 -2.16 7.10
C PRO A 380 12.15 -1.84 6.41
N SER A 381 12.09 -1.07 5.32
CA SER A 381 13.25 -0.58 4.60
C SER A 381 13.67 0.81 5.11
N VAL A 382 14.80 1.32 4.63
CA VAL A 382 15.28 2.68 4.94
C VAL A 382 14.30 3.79 4.53
N ALA A 383 13.31 3.50 3.67
CA ALA A 383 12.24 4.45 3.34
C ALA A 383 11.31 4.72 4.54
N ASP A 384 11.23 3.79 5.48
CA ASP A 384 10.48 3.94 6.73
C ASP A 384 11.42 4.32 7.87
N THR A 385 11.62 5.63 8.05
CA THR A 385 12.47 6.15 9.12
C THR A 385 11.87 6.01 10.53
N VAL A 386 10.64 5.49 10.64
CA VAL A 386 9.97 5.26 11.93
C VAL A 386 10.26 3.84 12.42
N HIS A 387 10.05 2.83 11.57
CA HIS A 387 10.24 1.42 11.96
C HIS A 387 11.54 0.79 11.45
N CYS A 388 12.38 1.55 10.76
CA CYS A 388 13.74 1.18 10.38
C CYS A 388 14.75 2.20 10.89
N SER A 389 15.87 1.72 11.44
CA SER A 389 17.01 2.54 11.79
C SER A 389 18.14 2.38 10.78
N ARG A 390 18.94 3.43 10.62
CA ARG A 390 20.13 3.47 9.78
C ARG A 390 21.24 4.22 10.51
N ALA A 391 22.44 3.66 10.52
CA ALA A 391 23.62 4.32 11.07
C ALA A 391 24.85 4.02 10.21
N VAL A 392 25.71 5.02 10.04
CA VAL A 392 27.01 4.86 9.38
C VAL A 392 28.13 5.15 10.36
N THR A 393 29.10 4.23 10.46
CA THR A 393 30.30 4.41 11.29
C THR A 393 31.52 3.98 10.49
N ARG A 394 32.45 4.92 10.24
CA ARG A 394 33.69 4.67 9.47
C ARG A 394 33.46 4.02 8.10
N GLY A 395 32.44 4.49 7.37
CA GLY A 395 32.07 3.97 6.05
C GLY A 395 31.28 2.65 6.07
N ILE A 396 30.96 2.09 7.24
CA ILE A 396 30.11 0.90 7.37
C ILE A 396 28.69 1.34 7.68
N GLU A 397 27.75 0.94 6.84
CA GLU A 397 26.32 1.16 7.04
C GLU A 397 25.69 -0.04 7.73
N ILE A 398 24.93 0.23 8.79
CA ILE A 398 24.03 -0.73 9.43
C ILE A 398 22.60 -0.23 9.28
N VAL A 399 21.72 -1.10 8.77
CA VAL A 399 20.28 -0.89 8.69
C VAL A 399 19.58 -1.97 9.50
N ALA A 400 18.72 -1.58 10.43
CA ALA A 400 18.06 -2.49 11.37
C ALA A 400 16.55 -2.23 11.46
N SER A 401 15.76 -3.30 11.52
CA SER A 401 14.31 -3.23 11.64
C SER A 401 13.75 -4.53 12.19
N ALA A 402 12.53 -4.52 12.74
CA ALA A 402 11.86 -5.70 13.24
C ALA A 402 10.44 -5.85 12.71
N VAL A 403 9.92 -7.07 12.79
CA VAL A 403 8.53 -7.44 12.53
C VAL A 403 8.00 -8.27 13.70
N PHE A 404 6.74 -8.09 14.03
CA PHE A 404 6.03 -8.90 15.02
C PHE A 404 5.51 -10.18 14.37
N VAL A 405 5.64 -11.30 15.08
CA VAL A 405 5.16 -12.62 14.68
C VAL A 405 4.60 -13.36 15.89
N GLU A 406 3.57 -14.19 15.69
CA GLU A 406 2.96 -14.99 16.73
C GLU A 406 3.18 -16.48 16.46
N VAL A 407 4.00 -17.15 17.28
CA VAL A 407 4.49 -18.51 17.01
C VAL A 407 4.21 -19.39 18.20
N ASP A 408 3.41 -20.44 18.04
CA ASP A 408 3.17 -21.49 19.05
C ASP A 408 3.09 -20.97 20.50
N ASP A 409 2.26 -19.93 20.69
CA ASP A 409 1.99 -19.18 21.94
C ASP A 409 3.01 -18.13 22.42
N SER A 410 4.19 -18.07 21.80
CA SER A 410 5.23 -17.11 22.14
C SER A 410 5.27 -15.97 21.11
N PRO A 411 4.80 -14.76 21.46
CA PRO A 411 4.96 -13.61 20.58
C PRO A 411 6.46 -13.28 20.44
N LEU A 412 6.92 -13.07 19.21
CA LEU A 412 8.31 -12.75 18.90
C LEU A 412 8.41 -11.48 18.06
N PHE A 413 9.46 -10.70 18.32
CA PHE A 413 9.96 -9.72 17.37
C PHE A 413 11.11 -10.36 16.60
N ILE A 414 10.90 -10.60 15.32
CA ILE A 414 11.96 -11.03 14.43
C ILE A 414 12.62 -9.77 13.87
N TYR A 415 13.91 -9.62 14.09
CA TYR A 415 14.68 -8.49 13.61
C TYR A 415 15.63 -8.90 12.48
N SER A 416 15.89 -7.97 11.57
CA SER A 416 16.83 -8.10 10.46
C SER A 416 17.89 -7.01 10.59
N ILE A 417 19.17 -7.42 10.69
CA ILE A 417 20.31 -6.51 10.65
C ILE A 417 21.01 -6.68 9.30
N ARG A 418 21.14 -5.57 8.58
CA ARG A 418 21.73 -5.47 7.25
C ARG A 418 22.98 -4.61 7.37
N MET A 419 24.12 -5.12 6.89
CA MET A 419 25.41 -4.42 6.97
C MET A 419 26.16 -4.47 5.65
N ARG A 420 26.77 -3.34 5.28
CA ARG A 420 27.63 -3.24 4.09
C ARG A 420 28.70 -2.16 4.28
N LEU A 421 29.79 -2.30 3.54
CA LEU A 421 30.76 -1.23 3.37
C LEU A 421 30.29 -0.33 2.23
N LEU A 422 30.20 0.98 2.50
CA LEU A 422 29.79 1.96 1.51
C LEU A 422 30.81 2.06 0.37
N THR A 423 30.30 2.39 -0.81
CA THR A 423 31.03 2.56 -2.06
C THR A 423 31.06 4.04 -2.46
N PRO A 424 31.92 4.46 -3.40
CA PRO A 424 31.91 5.83 -3.90
C PRO A 424 30.55 6.34 -4.40
N GLU A 425 29.68 5.43 -4.85
CA GLU A 425 28.34 5.74 -5.35
C GLU A 425 27.38 6.19 -4.24
N ASP A 426 27.71 5.92 -2.97
CA ASP A 426 26.88 6.29 -1.81
C ASP A 426 27.03 7.76 -1.38
N GLY A 427 27.88 8.55 -2.04
CA GLY A 427 27.96 10.00 -1.85
C GLY A 427 28.64 10.43 -0.56
N GLU A 428 28.05 11.40 0.16
CA GLU A 428 28.73 12.13 1.25
C GLU A 428 29.12 11.25 2.45
N GLU A 429 28.42 10.15 2.70
CA GLU A 429 28.71 9.25 3.81
C GLU A 429 29.80 8.22 3.49
N TYR A 430 30.19 8.11 2.21
CA TYR A 430 31.32 7.29 1.80
C TYR A 430 32.63 7.85 2.37
N MET A 431 33.47 6.94 2.85
CA MET A 431 34.84 7.23 3.25
C MET A 431 35.77 6.35 2.45
N SER A 432 36.74 6.92 1.76
CA SER A 432 37.81 6.17 1.06
C SER A 432 38.58 5.25 2.02
N PRO A 433 39.22 4.17 1.51
CA PRO A 433 40.07 3.31 2.32
C PRO A 433 41.11 4.07 3.16
N GLU A 434 41.67 5.15 2.62
CA GLU A 434 42.64 6.02 3.28
C GLU A 434 42.01 6.79 4.45
N GLN A 435 40.80 7.35 4.26
CA GLN A 435 40.09 8.08 5.30
C GLN A 435 39.60 7.17 6.44
N ARG A 436 39.08 5.99 6.11
CA ARG A 436 38.59 5.04 7.13
C ARG A 436 39.71 4.18 7.72
N GLY A 437 40.87 4.10 7.07
CA GLY A 437 42.06 3.38 7.52
C GLY A 437 42.05 1.87 7.25
N PHE A 438 41.17 1.39 6.38
CA PHE A 438 41.07 -0.03 5.99
C PHE A 438 40.35 -0.22 4.67
N ARG A 439 40.71 -1.24 3.90
CA ARG A 439 40.01 -1.62 2.66
C ARG A 439 38.83 -2.55 2.93
N MET A 440 39.00 -3.47 3.87
CA MET A 440 38.04 -4.48 4.28
C MET A 440 38.03 -4.58 5.81
N CYS A 441 36.97 -5.09 6.39
CA CYS A 441 36.89 -5.33 7.83
C CYS A 441 35.98 -6.51 8.16
N GLN A 442 36.36 -7.30 9.15
CA GLN A 442 35.61 -8.49 9.54
C GLN A 442 34.90 -8.30 10.87
N LEU A 443 33.63 -8.71 10.91
CA LEU A 443 32.85 -8.72 12.14
C LEU A 443 33.48 -9.71 13.14
N ARG A 444 33.62 -9.27 14.38
CA ARG A 444 34.18 -10.06 15.49
C ARG A 444 33.13 -10.44 16.52
N SER A 445 32.35 -9.47 16.99
CA SER A 445 31.40 -9.67 18.08
C SER A 445 30.25 -8.68 18.04
N ARG A 446 29.21 -8.94 18.83
CA ARG A 446 28.02 -8.12 18.99
C ARG A 446 27.80 -7.75 20.46
N HIS A 447 27.23 -6.58 20.67
CA HIS A 447 26.69 -6.13 21.95
C HIS A 447 25.33 -5.47 21.72
N TRP A 448 24.28 -6.09 22.23
CA TRP A 448 22.91 -5.60 22.14
C TRP A 448 22.41 -5.10 23.48
N LYS A 449 21.61 -4.05 23.42
CA LYS A 449 20.82 -3.51 24.52
C LYS A 449 19.36 -3.49 24.09
N ILE A 450 18.53 -4.25 24.79
CA ILE A 450 17.11 -4.39 24.52
C ILE A 450 16.36 -3.72 25.67
N SER A 451 15.60 -2.68 25.36
CA SER A 451 14.84 -1.91 26.34
C SER A 451 13.36 -2.23 26.17
N LYS A 452 12.72 -2.86 27.16
CA LYS A 452 11.29 -3.21 27.16
C LYS A 452 10.50 -2.27 28.08
N LYS A 453 9.34 -1.79 27.61
CA LYS A 453 8.47 -0.86 28.35
C LYS A 453 7.20 -1.57 28.83
N ALA A 454 7.17 -1.87 30.12
CA ALA A 454 5.98 -2.38 30.79
C ALA A 454 4.96 -1.25 31.04
N PRO A 455 3.64 -1.49 30.90
CA PRO A 455 2.62 -0.47 31.17
C PRO A 455 2.59 0.01 32.63
N ASN A 456 3.12 -0.77 33.57
CA ASN A 456 3.11 -0.48 35.01
C ASN A 456 4.50 -0.10 35.57
N ARG A 457 5.47 0.28 34.72
CA ARG A 457 6.79 0.75 35.16
C ARG A 457 7.14 2.09 34.54
N ASP A 458 7.64 2.99 35.38
CA ASP A 458 8.12 4.31 34.93
C ASP A 458 9.44 4.20 34.18
N GLU A 459 10.32 3.27 34.57
CA GLU A 459 11.60 3.02 33.91
C GLU A 459 11.57 1.74 33.05
N PRO A 460 12.12 1.77 31.82
CA PRO A 460 12.18 0.60 30.97
C PRO A 460 13.15 -0.44 31.54
N SER A 461 12.80 -1.72 31.44
CA SER A 461 13.73 -2.80 31.76
C SER A 461 14.76 -2.94 30.65
N VAL A 462 16.03 -3.12 31.00
CA VAL A 462 17.13 -3.20 30.04
C VAL A 462 17.84 -4.55 30.16
N GLN A 463 17.93 -5.26 29.04
CA GLN A 463 18.69 -6.49 28.90
C GLN A 463 19.92 -6.25 28.00
N GLU A 464 21.09 -6.69 28.44
CA GLU A 464 22.31 -6.69 27.63
C GLU A 464 22.66 -8.09 27.14
N VAL A 465 23.03 -8.22 25.86
CA VAL A 465 23.49 -9.48 25.26
C VAL A 465 24.83 -9.24 24.58
N ARG A 466 25.84 -10.04 24.94
CA ARG A 466 27.18 -10.00 24.34
C ARG A 466 27.52 -11.37 23.78
N GLY A 467 28.18 -11.41 22.64
CA GLY A 467 28.64 -12.67 22.07
C GLY A 467 29.46 -12.49 20.80
N ASP A 468 30.13 -13.55 20.39
CA ASP A 468 30.95 -13.56 19.18
C ASP A 468 30.10 -13.72 17.92
N GLY A 469 30.51 -13.06 16.84
CA GLY A 469 29.80 -13.05 15.56
C GLY A 469 28.33 -12.66 15.66
N VAL A 470 27.56 -13.03 14.65
CA VAL A 470 26.09 -12.93 14.61
C VAL A 470 25.53 -14.23 14.06
N VAL A 471 24.72 -14.95 14.86
CA VAL A 471 24.14 -16.26 14.50
C VAL A 471 25.15 -17.24 13.88
N GLY A 472 26.38 -17.27 14.42
CA GLY A 472 27.48 -18.11 13.93
C GLY A 472 28.30 -17.52 12.77
N TYR A 473 27.85 -16.42 12.16
CA TYR A 473 28.53 -15.75 11.04
C TYR A 473 29.50 -14.64 11.47
N TYR A 474 30.58 -14.50 10.68
CA TYR A 474 31.67 -13.52 10.82
C TYR A 474 31.96 -12.87 9.46
N PRO A 475 31.03 -12.10 8.88
CA PRO A 475 31.18 -11.51 7.55
C PRO A 475 32.41 -10.58 7.48
N LEU A 476 33.18 -10.74 6.41
CA LEU A 476 34.23 -9.81 5.99
C LEU A 476 33.64 -8.86 4.95
N LEU A 477 33.46 -7.60 5.31
CA LEU A 477 32.88 -6.59 4.43
C LEU A 477 33.94 -6.03 3.48
N VAL A 478 33.57 -5.94 2.20
CA VAL A 478 34.34 -5.31 1.13
C VAL A 478 33.42 -4.33 0.39
N GLU A 479 33.98 -3.38 -0.37
CA GLU A 479 33.14 -2.48 -1.16
C GLU A 479 32.35 -3.30 -2.19
N GLY A 480 31.03 -3.08 -2.24
CA GLY A 480 30.12 -3.79 -3.15
C GLY A 480 29.75 -5.22 -2.75
N GLY A 481 30.24 -5.74 -1.62
CA GLY A 481 29.93 -7.12 -1.22
C GLY A 481 30.49 -7.55 0.14
N TYR A 482 30.54 -8.86 0.34
CA TYR A 482 31.09 -9.47 1.55
C TYR A 482 31.56 -10.89 1.29
N VAL A 483 32.55 -11.34 2.07
CA VAL A 483 32.92 -12.74 2.18
C VAL A 483 32.27 -13.31 3.43
N ARG A 484 31.55 -14.41 3.31
CA ARG A 484 30.85 -15.03 4.43
C ARG A 484 31.73 -16.07 5.10
N TYR A 485 31.90 -15.95 6.41
CA TYR A 485 32.53 -16.97 7.24
C TYR A 485 31.55 -17.48 8.28
N TYR A 486 31.58 -18.78 8.56
CA TYR A 486 30.76 -19.42 9.59
C TYR A 486 31.64 -20.17 10.60
N SER A 487 31.26 -20.13 11.88
CA SER A 487 31.94 -20.88 12.93
C SER A 487 31.48 -22.33 12.94
N SER A 488 32.45 -23.25 12.82
CA SER A 488 32.26 -24.69 12.92
C SER A 488 33.18 -25.28 13.98
N ASP A 489 33.06 -26.58 14.26
CA ASP A 489 33.95 -27.31 15.17
C ASP A 489 35.42 -27.29 14.71
N GLU A 490 35.67 -27.12 13.40
CA GLU A 490 37.00 -27.03 12.80
C GLU A 490 37.52 -25.57 12.73
N GLY A 491 36.77 -24.61 13.27
CA GLY A 491 37.07 -23.17 13.23
C GLY A 491 36.24 -22.41 12.19
N LEU A 492 36.77 -21.27 11.74
CA LEU A 492 36.10 -20.38 10.78
C LEU A 492 36.22 -20.92 9.35
N VAL A 493 35.09 -21.28 8.76
CA VAL A 493 35.00 -21.79 7.37
C VAL A 493 34.53 -20.66 6.45
N CYS A 494 35.23 -20.47 5.32
CA CYS A 494 34.82 -19.54 4.27
C CYS A 494 33.73 -20.18 3.40
N LEU A 495 32.57 -19.54 3.32
CA LEU A 495 31.42 -20.00 2.53
C LEU A 495 31.34 -19.35 1.13
N GLY A 496 32.19 -18.37 0.85
CA GLY A 496 32.28 -17.70 -0.45
C GLY A 496 32.07 -16.19 -0.40
N GLU A 497 32.15 -15.56 -1.57
CA GLU A 497 31.98 -14.12 -1.77
C GLU A 497 30.60 -13.83 -2.37
N PHE A 498 29.95 -12.78 -1.87
CA PHE A 498 28.59 -12.42 -2.23
C PHE A 498 28.48 -10.92 -2.49
N PRO A 499 27.69 -10.48 -3.47
CA PRO A 499 27.49 -9.07 -3.74
C PRO A 499 26.53 -8.42 -2.73
N GLY A 500 26.59 -7.10 -2.66
CA GLY A 500 25.66 -6.27 -1.92
C GLY A 500 25.88 -6.29 -0.40
N CYS A 501 24.83 -6.62 0.34
CA CYS A 501 24.76 -6.41 1.78
C CYS A 501 24.63 -7.75 2.52
N PHE A 502 25.49 -7.97 3.52
CA PHE A 502 25.33 -9.07 4.45
C PHE A 502 24.11 -8.79 5.33
N ARG A 503 23.28 -9.81 5.53
CA ARG A 503 22.05 -9.71 6.28
C ARG A 503 21.88 -10.97 7.12
N TYR A 504 21.42 -10.79 8.35
CA TYR A 504 21.03 -11.90 9.19
C TYR A 504 19.76 -11.54 9.95
N GLN A 505 19.00 -12.58 10.30
CA GLN A 505 17.77 -12.47 11.05
C GLN A 505 17.88 -13.29 12.33
N SER A 506 17.24 -12.79 13.37
CA SER A 506 17.13 -13.45 14.67
C SER A 506 15.90 -12.88 15.38
N CYS A 507 15.59 -13.37 16.57
CA CYS A 507 14.38 -12.98 17.28
C CYS A 507 14.66 -12.61 18.74
N THR A 508 13.73 -11.86 19.31
CA THR A 508 13.63 -11.57 20.74
C THR A 508 12.16 -11.71 21.16
N GLU A 509 11.91 -12.00 22.42
CA GLU A 509 10.56 -12.09 22.98
C GLU A 509 9.81 -10.77 22.81
N ALA A 510 8.52 -10.87 22.46
CA ALA A 510 7.61 -9.75 22.28
C ALA A 510 6.53 -9.69 23.37
N ASP A 511 6.90 -9.89 24.64
CA ASP A 511 5.96 -9.70 25.76
C ASP A 511 5.56 -8.22 25.92
N GLU A 512 6.49 -7.32 25.61
CA GLU A 512 6.37 -5.88 25.77
C GLU A 512 6.97 -5.15 24.57
N SER A 513 6.38 -4.02 24.18
CA SER A 513 7.00 -3.13 23.21
C SER A 513 8.28 -2.53 23.76
N GLY A 514 9.19 -2.14 22.87
CA GLY A 514 10.49 -1.67 23.28
C GLY A 514 11.34 -1.12 22.15
N THR A 515 12.64 -1.06 22.40
CA THR A 515 13.65 -0.69 21.42
C THR A 515 14.85 -1.62 21.54
N MET A 516 15.54 -1.82 20.42
CA MET A 516 16.80 -2.54 20.38
C MET A 516 17.87 -1.65 19.75
N GLU A 517 19.02 -1.57 20.41
CA GLU A 517 20.19 -0.79 19.97
C GLU A 517 21.47 -1.54 20.33
N GLY A 518 22.62 -1.08 19.84
CA GLY A 518 23.88 -1.71 20.23
C GLY A 518 25.06 -1.33 19.37
N PHE A 519 26.07 -2.19 19.42
CA PHE A 519 27.28 -2.06 18.60
C PHE A 519 27.77 -3.42 18.11
N LEU A 520 28.29 -3.42 16.89
CA LEU A 520 29.00 -4.53 16.30
C LEU A 520 30.48 -4.19 16.28
N GLN A 521 31.34 -5.08 16.78
CA GLN A 521 32.78 -4.85 16.79
C GLN A 521 33.40 -5.44 15.52
N PHE A 522 34.17 -4.63 14.79
CA PHE A 522 34.87 -5.02 13.57
C PHE A 522 36.38 -4.91 13.76
N SER A 523 37.12 -5.78 13.07
CA SER A 523 38.59 -5.71 12.94
C SER A 523 38.96 -5.30 11.52
N PRO A 524 39.77 -4.25 11.31
CA PRO A 524 40.38 -3.95 10.01
C PRO A 524 41.12 -5.16 9.44
N GLY A 525 40.93 -5.46 8.16
CA GLY A 525 41.44 -6.70 7.55
C GLY A 525 40.57 -7.91 7.89
N ASN A 526 41.19 -9.08 7.94
CA ASN A 526 40.56 -10.30 8.44
C ASN A 526 40.96 -10.53 9.92
N MET A 527 40.19 -11.33 10.66
CA MET A 527 40.43 -11.57 12.08
C MET A 527 41.73 -12.33 12.38
N ILE A 528 42.25 -13.10 11.42
CA ILE A 528 43.49 -13.89 11.57
C ILE A 528 44.72 -12.98 11.47
N SER A 529 44.67 -11.97 10.59
CA SER A 529 45.72 -11.01 10.32
C SER A 529 45.12 -9.59 10.27
N PRO A 530 44.74 -9.04 11.44
CA PRO A 530 44.14 -7.72 11.50
C PRO A 530 45.16 -6.65 11.11
N THR A 531 44.74 -5.67 10.30
CA THR A 531 45.60 -4.58 9.84
C THR A 531 45.53 -3.34 10.76
N GLY A 532 44.78 -3.43 11.86
CA GLY A 532 44.59 -2.32 12.79
C GLY A 532 43.74 -2.72 14.02
N PRO A 533 43.54 -1.79 14.97
CA PRO A 533 42.76 -2.06 16.17
C PRO A 533 41.28 -2.26 15.86
N ALA A 534 40.63 -3.12 16.63
CA ALA A 534 39.18 -3.32 16.55
C ALA A 534 38.41 -2.05 16.93
N PHE A 535 37.25 -1.85 16.35
CA PHE A 535 36.41 -0.68 16.58
C PHE A 535 34.93 -1.04 16.58
N ASN A 536 34.12 -0.22 17.25
CA ASN A 536 32.68 -0.41 17.35
C ASN A 536 31.97 0.33 16.22
N VAL A 537 31.05 -0.37 15.55
CA VAL A 537 30.10 0.16 14.58
C VAL A 537 28.75 0.26 15.26
N ARG A 538 28.13 1.44 15.22
CA ARG A 538 26.86 1.69 15.90
C ARG A 538 25.71 1.00 15.17
N VAL A 539 24.79 0.44 15.95
CA VAL A 539 23.44 0.08 15.50
C VAL A 539 22.48 1.06 16.17
N ALA A 540 21.86 1.92 15.36
CA ALA A 540 20.91 2.91 15.86
C ALA A 540 19.67 2.21 16.45
N PRO A 541 19.02 2.80 17.47
CA PRO A 541 17.79 2.26 18.03
C PRO A 541 16.74 2.05 16.95
N PHE A 542 16.13 0.86 16.93
CA PHE A 542 14.94 0.56 16.13
C PHE A 542 13.83 0.03 17.04
N PRO A 543 12.56 0.28 16.68
CA PRO A 543 11.43 -0.10 17.54
C PRO A 543 11.16 -1.60 17.48
N LEU A 544 10.71 -2.11 18.62
CA LEU A 544 10.10 -3.43 18.80
C LEU A 544 8.64 -3.18 19.17
N GLU A 545 7.76 -3.09 18.16
CA GLU A 545 6.37 -2.64 18.34
C GLU A 545 5.37 -3.55 17.65
N TYR A 546 4.20 -3.69 18.27
CA TYR A 546 3.07 -4.38 17.67
C TYR A 546 2.53 -3.57 16.48
N PRO A 547 2.37 -4.20 15.30
CA PRO A 547 1.88 -3.50 14.13
C PRO A 547 0.37 -3.25 14.24
N GLN A 548 -0.07 -2.15 13.63
CA GLN A 548 -1.50 -1.84 13.50
C GLN A 548 -2.23 -2.77 12.51
N PHE A 549 -1.47 -3.38 11.59
CA PHE A 549 -1.97 -4.31 10.58
C PHE A 549 -1.12 -5.59 10.62
N LEU A 550 -1.77 -6.75 10.73
CA LEU A 550 -1.12 -8.07 10.80
C LEU A 550 -1.16 -8.75 9.44
N TYR A 551 -0.03 -9.27 8.94
CA TYR A 551 0.14 -9.86 7.61
C TYR A 551 0.84 -11.20 7.67
#